data_AF-A0A7C5BUV4-F1
#
_entry.id   AF-A0A7C5BUV4-F1
#
_cell.length_a   1.000
_cell.length_b   1.000
_cell.length_c   1.000
_cell.angle_alpha   90.00
_cell.angle_beta   90.00
_cell.angle_gamma   90.00
#
_symmetry.space_group_name_H-M   'P 1'
#
loop_
_entity.id
_entity.type
_entity.pdbx_description
1 polymer ?
#
loop_
_entity_poly.entity_id
_entity_poly.type
_entity_poly.pdbx_seq_one_letter_code
_entity_poly.pdbx_strand_id
1 'polypeptide(L)'
;MSRKSPVWYLIGSLLVYFVLWIGVPKARFVPALLGHLDYAVHHAHQPMATILPIVGIILISIPTVAFMVTQMSIVYYFAKLQTGLRAGLLWLAGCAAGLALIVGVMVWRIDAVGKLHRLPTVREIGFIVAGHAGTLLGMLLFALILLTAASIGSLISLRIKDKNLLLPVVMFAATVDLWTVTVGPVSSAMQHAPEVVKAVSAPIPQAGAGAFVPTVTMGPGDPLFIALVFAAVHRLGLDARRNYKFIVVLMTAAMLCVMLGFVPFLPALVVLAVAVVAANWGQFKLSKQEKVSTAIVGLVLVTSLPLVWHALKPQEMPRKPSRPPVSAPRSQP
;
A
#
# COMPACT_ATOMS: atom_id res chain seq x y z
N MET A 1 -1.42 16.11 -32.74
CA MET A 1 -1.90 15.92 -31.35
C MET A 1 -0.84 16.41 -30.39
N SER A 2 -1.07 17.52 -29.70
CA SER A 2 -0.19 18.04 -28.64
C SER A 2 -0.06 16.99 -27.53
N ARG A 3 1.17 16.47 -27.31
CA ARG A 3 1.43 15.56 -26.18
C ARG A 3 1.34 16.39 -24.90
N LYS A 4 0.21 16.30 -24.19
CA LYS A 4 0.05 16.90 -22.87
C LYS A 4 1.22 16.50 -21.98
N SER A 5 1.76 17.46 -21.23
CA SER A 5 2.91 17.21 -20.34
C SER A 5 2.55 16.19 -19.27
N PRO A 6 3.50 15.34 -18.82
CA PRO A 6 3.29 14.40 -17.71
C PRO A 6 2.81 15.07 -16.42
N VAL A 7 3.12 16.35 -16.23
CA VAL A 7 2.68 17.18 -15.09
C VAL A 7 1.15 17.24 -15.01
N TRP A 8 0.46 17.44 -16.13
CA TRP A 8 -1.01 17.51 -16.13
C TRP A 8 -1.67 16.20 -15.72
N TYR A 9 -1.08 15.07 -16.10
CA TYR A 9 -1.57 13.75 -15.70
C TYR A 9 -1.31 13.47 -14.21
N LEU A 10 -0.17 13.92 -13.68
CA LEU A 10 0.12 13.84 -12.25
C LEU A 10 -0.88 14.68 -11.44
N ILE A 11 -1.11 15.93 -11.84
CA ILE A 11 -2.11 16.81 -11.20
C ILE A 11 -3.50 16.19 -11.27
N GLY A 12 -3.90 15.70 -12.45
CA GLY A 12 -5.18 15.02 -12.62
C GLY A 12 -5.33 13.80 -11.70
N SER A 13 -4.28 12.99 -11.56
CA SER A 13 -4.29 11.81 -10.67
C SER A 13 -4.37 12.20 -9.19
N LEU A 14 -3.70 13.28 -8.78
CA LEU A 14 -3.80 13.83 -7.41
C LEU A 14 -5.21 14.37 -7.12
N LEU A 15 -5.82 15.07 -8.09
CA LEU A 15 -7.20 15.54 -7.97
C LEU A 15 -8.18 14.38 -7.82
N VAL A 16 -8.06 13.34 -8.66
CA VAL A 16 -8.87 12.11 -8.54
C VAL A 16 -8.66 11.46 -7.18
N TYR A 17 -7.42 11.39 -6.69
CA TYR A 17 -7.10 10.84 -5.38
C TYR A 17 -7.83 11.59 -4.27
N PHE A 18 -7.81 12.92 -4.27
CA PHE A 18 -8.52 13.73 -3.29
C PHE A 18 -10.04 13.59 -3.40
N VAL A 19 -10.59 13.54 -4.62
CA VAL A 19 -12.02 13.29 -4.85
C VAL A 19 -12.43 11.93 -4.27
N LEU A 20 -11.66 10.87 -4.52
CA LEU A 20 -11.90 9.55 -3.96
C LEU A 20 -11.85 9.58 -2.43
N TRP A 21 -10.85 10.27 -1.86
CA TRP A 21 -10.66 10.38 -0.41
C TRP A 21 -11.81 11.11 0.29
N ILE A 22 -12.37 12.14 -0.34
CA ILE A 22 -13.51 12.90 0.20
C ILE A 22 -14.83 12.15 -0.05
N GLY A 23 -14.98 11.52 -1.22
CA GLY A 23 -16.24 10.93 -1.68
C GLY A 23 -16.52 9.55 -1.11
N VAL A 24 -15.55 8.64 -1.13
CA VAL A 24 -15.76 7.21 -0.78
C VAL A 24 -16.20 7.00 0.69
N PRO A 25 -15.60 7.65 1.70
CA PRO A 25 -16.07 7.49 3.08
C PRO A 25 -17.48 8.04 3.30
N LYS A 26 -17.87 9.07 2.52
CA LYS A 26 -19.20 9.70 2.56
C LYS A 26 -20.26 8.94 1.77
N ALA A 27 -19.89 7.86 1.06
CA ALA A 27 -20.80 7.01 0.31
C ALA A 27 -21.70 6.17 1.24
N ARG A 28 -22.55 6.83 2.04
CA ARG A 28 -23.50 6.22 2.98
C ARG A 28 -24.49 5.27 2.31
N PHE A 29 -24.67 5.43 1.00
CA PHE A 29 -25.52 4.53 0.20
C PHE A 29 -24.96 3.09 0.18
N VAL A 30 -23.65 2.88 0.36
CA VAL A 30 -23.08 1.53 0.30
C VAL A 30 -23.54 0.64 1.47
N PRO A 31 -23.42 1.04 2.75
CA PRO A 31 -23.99 0.29 3.86
C PRO A 31 -25.50 0.14 3.78
N ALA A 32 -26.22 1.17 3.34
CA ALA A 32 -27.67 1.10 3.16
C ALA A 32 -28.04 0.04 2.11
N LEU A 33 -27.34 0.05 0.96
CA LEU A 33 -27.51 -0.93 -0.09
C LEU A 33 -27.13 -2.33 0.39
N LEU A 34 -25.99 -2.49 1.07
CA LEU A 34 -25.57 -3.77 1.65
C LEU A 34 -26.59 -4.31 2.67
N GLY A 35 -27.17 -3.45 3.50
CA GLY A 35 -28.23 -3.85 4.45
C GLY A 35 -29.53 -4.25 3.75
N HIS A 36 -29.93 -3.54 2.70
CA HIS A 36 -31.06 -3.95 1.86
C HIS A 36 -30.80 -5.26 1.14
N LEU A 37 -29.57 -5.48 0.67
CA LEU A 37 -29.17 -6.73 0.06
C LEU A 37 -29.21 -7.86 1.10
N ASP A 38 -28.60 -7.70 2.26
CA ASP A 38 -28.60 -8.70 3.33
C ASP A 38 -30.03 -9.11 3.74
N TYR A 39 -30.91 -8.12 3.91
CA TYR A 39 -32.33 -8.36 4.14
C TYR A 39 -32.98 -9.16 3.00
N ALA A 40 -32.71 -8.79 1.74
CA ALA A 40 -33.24 -9.50 0.57
C ALA A 40 -32.69 -10.95 0.47
N VAL A 41 -31.41 -11.21 0.77
CA VAL A 41 -30.85 -12.57 0.83
C VAL A 41 -31.61 -13.42 1.85
N HIS A 42 -31.88 -12.88 3.03
CA HIS A 42 -32.58 -13.62 4.08
C HIS A 42 -34.04 -13.94 3.74
N HIS A 43 -34.67 -13.20 2.83
CA HIS A 43 -36.09 -13.35 2.48
C HIS A 43 -36.35 -13.87 1.06
N ALA A 44 -35.33 -13.98 0.21
CA ALA A 44 -35.51 -14.37 -1.19
C ALA A 44 -35.38 -15.89 -1.41
N HIS A 45 -36.08 -16.38 -2.43
CA HIS A 45 -35.94 -17.76 -2.91
C HIS A 45 -34.52 -18.03 -3.46
N GLN A 46 -34.10 -19.30 -3.38
CA GLN A 46 -32.76 -19.84 -3.70
C GLN A 46 -31.94 -19.14 -4.81
N PRO A 47 -32.47 -18.79 -6.02
CA PRO A 47 -31.66 -18.16 -7.06
C PRO A 47 -31.16 -16.74 -6.73
N MET A 48 -31.85 -15.99 -5.87
CA MET A 48 -31.42 -14.64 -5.46
C MET A 48 -30.28 -14.68 -4.44
N ALA A 49 -30.18 -15.77 -3.65
CA ALA A 49 -29.14 -15.94 -2.64
C ALA A 49 -27.73 -16.04 -3.24
N THR A 50 -27.59 -16.44 -4.50
CA THR A 50 -26.30 -16.56 -5.21
C THR A 50 -25.84 -15.25 -5.87
N ILE A 51 -26.76 -14.42 -6.35
CA ILE A 51 -26.44 -13.18 -7.09
C ILE A 51 -26.00 -12.06 -6.14
N LEU A 52 -26.65 -11.97 -4.98
CA LEU A 52 -26.44 -10.87 -4.04
C LEU A 52 -25.03 -10.76 -3.44
N PRO A 53 -24.36 -11.86 -3.05
CA PRO A 53 -22.98 -11.82 -2.58
C PRO A 53 -22.03 -11.27 -3.64
N ILE A 54 -22.25 -11.58 -4.92
CA ILE A 54 -21.44 -11.09 -6.05
C ILE A 54 -21.57 -9.57 -6.17
N VAL A 55 -22.79 -9.02 -6.04
CA VAL A 55 -23.04 -7.58 -6.08
C VAL A 55 -22.33 -6.88 -4.90
N GLY A 56 -22.42 -7.44 -3.69
CA GLY A 56 -21.72 -6.93 -2.52
C GLY A 56 -20.20 -6.90 -2.70
N ILE A 57 -19.63 -7.97 -3.23
CA ILE A 57 -18.20 -8.07 -3.57
C ILE A 57 -17.78 -6.99 -4.57
N ILE A 58 -18.55 -6.80 -5.65
CA ILE A 58 -18.26 -5.79 -6.68
C ILE A 58 -18.27 -4.39 -6.06
N LEU A 59 -19.30 -4.07 -5.27
CA LEU A 59 -19.46 -2.75 -4.65
C LEU A 59 -18.30 -2.41 -3.70
N ILE A 60 -17.84 -3.38 -2.91
CA ILE A 60 -16.70 -3.20 -1.99
C ILE A 60 -15.38 -3.12 -2.76
N SER A 61 -15.27 -3.80 -3.91
CA SER A 61 -14.05 -3.83 -4.72
C SER A 61 -13.79 -2.56 -5.51
N ILE A 62 -14.85 -1.88 -6.00
CA ILE A 62 -14.70 -0.70 -6.86
C ILE A 62 -13.84 0.41 -6.24
N PRO A 63 -14.08 0.86 -4.98
CA PRO A 63 -13.25 1.87 -4.36
C PRO A 63 -11.80 1.44 -4.22
N THR A 64 -11.55 0.19 -3.81
CA THR A 64 -10.21 -0.39 -3.69
C THR A 64 -9.46 -0.34 -5.01
N VAL A 65 -10.09 -0.77 -6.10
CA VAL A 65 -9.52 -0.71 -7.46
C VAL A 65 -9.26 0.75 -7.87
N ALA A 66 -10.21 1.66 -7.62
CA ALA A 66 -10.07 3.07 -7.98
C ALA A 66 -8.90 3.73 -7.25
N PHE A 67 -8.75 3.48 -5.94
CA PHE A 67 -7.61 3.96 -5.16
C PHE A 67 -6.28 3.39 -5.66
N MET A 68 -6.22 2.08 -5.90
CA MET A 68 -5.01 1.41 -6.42
C MET A 68 -4.57 2.00 -7.76
N VAL A 69 -5.48 2.09 -8.72
CA VAL A 69 -5.21 2.65 -10.05
C VAL A 69 -4.75 4.10 -9.93
N THR A 70 -5.36 4.87 -9.05
CA THR A 70 -5.03 6.29 -8.87
C THR A 70 -3.65 6.46 -8.22
N GLN A 71 -3.34 5.71 -7.16
CA GLN A 71 -2.03 5.73 -6.50
C GLN A 71 -0.92 5.30 -7.46
N MET A 72 -1.13 4.22 -8.21
CA MET A 72 -0.19 3.77 -9.24
C MET A 72 -0.04 4.81 -10.37
N SER A 73 -1.12 5.50 -10.75
CA SER A 73 -1.06 6.60 -11.72
C SER A 73 -0.21 7.75 -11.22
N ILE A 74 -0.38 8.17 -9.97
CA ILE A 74 0.45 9.22 -9.35
C ILE A 74 1.93 8.83 -9.42
N VAL A 75 2.27 7.62 -8.98
CA VAL A 75 3.66 7.14 -8.97
C VAL A 75 4.22 7.03 -10.39
N TYR A 76 3.45 6.50 -11.33
CA TYR A 76 3.85 6.35 -12.73
C TYR A 76 4.10 7.71 -13.40
N TYR A 77 3.17 8.66 -13.27
CA TYR A 77 3.32 9.98 -13.89
C TYR A 77 4.41 10.80 -13.21
N PHE A 78 4.61 10.64 -11.90
CA PHE A 78 5.74 11.22 -11.18
C PHE A 78 7.08 10.68 -11.71
N ALA A 79 7.23 9.36 -11.81
CA ALA A 79 8.43 8.72 -12.35
C ALA A 79 8.73 9.16 -13.80
N LYS A 80 7.67 9.44 -14.58
CA LYS A 80 7.77 9.94 -15.96
C LYS A 80 8.28 11.39 -16.05
N LEU A 81 8.28 12.17 -14.96
CA LEU A 81 8.82 13.54 -14.98
C LEU A 81 10.34 13.59 -15.26
N GLN A 82 11.04 12.45 -15.31
CA GLN A 82 12.46 12.30 -15.66
C GLN A 82 13.32 13.40 -15.01
N THR A 83 13.27 13.45 -13.69
CA THR A 83 14.01 14.43 -12.93
C THR A 83 15.48 14.03 -12.90
N GLY A 84 16.35 14.88 -13.42
CA GLY A 84 17.79 14.75 -13.16
C GLY A 84 18.06 14.83 -11.65
N LEU A 85 19.27 14.45 -11.21
CA LEU A 85 19.64 14.38 -9.78
C LEU A 85 19.23 15.64 -8.99
N ARG A 86 19.49 16.83 -9.53
CA ARG A 86 19.13 18.11 -8.89
C ARG A 86 17.63 18.28 -8.71
N ALA A 87 16.85 18.04 -9.77
CA ALA A 87 15.40 18.11 -9.69
C ALA A 87 14.83 17.06 -8.74
N GLY A 88 15.36 15.83 -8.76
CA GLY A 88 14.97 14.76 -7.84
C GLY A 88 15.24 15.12 -6.37
N LEU A 89 16.40 15.73 -6.07
CA LEU A 89 16.73 16.22 -4.73
C LEU A 89 15.82 17.37 -4.29
N LEU A 90 15.46 18.29 -5.20
CA LEU A 90 14.52 19.37 -4.92
C LEU A 90 13.12 18.83 -4.61
N TRP A 91 12.63 17.85 -5.38
CA TRP A 91 11.37 17.18 -5.11
C TRP A 91 11.39 16.47 -3.75
N LEU A 92 12.47 15.75 -3.45
CA LEU A 92 12.63 15.06 -2.18
C LEU A 92 12.63 16.06 -1.01
N ALA A 93 13.40 17.14 -1.11
CA ALA A 93 13.47 18.18 -0.09
C ALA A 93 12.10 18.84 0.12
N GLY A 94 11.38 19.17 -0.97
CA GLY A 94 10.03 19.73 -0.90
C GLY A 94 9.02 18.78 -0.24
N CYS A 95 9.05 17.49 -0.60
CA CYS A 95 8.15 16.51 0.00
C CYS A 95 8.48 16.25 1.48
N ALA A 96 9.77 16.17 1.83
CA ALA A 96 10.23 16.00 3.21
C ALA A 96 9.87 17.20 4.09
N ALA A 97 10.05 18.42 3.58
CA ALA A 97 9.63 19.64 4.25
C ALA A 97 8.12 19.69 4.46
N GLY A 98 7.33 19.32 3.44
CA GLY A 98 5.88 19.21 3.55
C GLY A 98 5.45 18.17 4.60
N LEU A 99 6.12 17.01 4.63
CA LEU A 99 5.84 15.95 5.59
C LEU A 99 6.13 16.43 7.03
N ALA A 100 7.30 17.04 7.24
CA ALA A 100 7.69 17.61 8.52
C ALA A 100 6.69 18.68 8.99
N LEU A 101 6.21 19.54 8.07
CA LEU A 101 5.20 20.55 8.36
C LEU A 101 3.88 19.92 8.79
N ILE A 102 3.36 18.94 8.05
CA ILE A 102 2.09 18.28 8.39
C ILE A 102 2.18 17.56 9.73
N VAL A 103 3.26 16.80 9.96
CA VAL A 103 3.49 16.11 11.24
C VAL A 103 3.61 17.13 12.37
N GLY A 104 4.33 18.23 12.16
CA GLY A 104 4.44 19.33 13.11
C GLY A 104 3.07 19.94 13.46
N VAL A 105 2.22 20.20 12.46
CA VAL A 105 0.85 20.69 12.67
C VAL A 105 0.00 19.66 13.42
N MET A 106 0.09 18.38 13.09
CA MET A 106 -0.61 17.31 13.81
C MET A 106 -0.20 17.24 15.28
N VAL A 107 1.10 17.33 15.55
CA VAL A 107 1.65 17.31 16.91
C VAL A 107 1.26 18.57 17.68
N TRP A 108 1.27 19.74 17.04
CA TRP A 108 0.89 21.02 17.66
C TRP A 108 -0.62 21.12 17.95
N ARG A 109 -1.47 20.59 17.04
CA ARG A 109 -2.94 20.59 17.18
C ARG A 109 -3.43 19.80 18.39
N ILE A 110 -2.66 18.82 18.82
CA ILE A 110 -2.98 18.06 20.01
C ILE A 110 -2.41 18.82 21.19
N ASP A 111 -3.31 19.24 22.07
CA ASP A 111 -3.09 19.86 23.39
C ASP A 111 -2.14 19.06 24.32
N ALA A 112 -1.55 17.98 23.82
CA ALA A 112 -0.54 17.13 24.43
C ALA A 112 0.80 17.85 24.62
N VAL A 113 1.28 18.69 23.70
CA VAL A 113 2.58 19.36 23.90
C VAL A 113 2.49 20.38 25.05
N GLY A 114 1.34 21.04 25.22
CA GLY A 114 1.08 21.93 26.35
C GLY A 114 0.94 21.22 27.69
N LYS A 115 0.51 19.95 27.70
CA LYS A 115 0.31 19.15 28.92
C LYS A 115 1.46 18.20 29.27
N LEU A 116 2.32 17.82 28.32
CA LEU A 116 3.35 16.80 28.55
C LEU A 116 4.69 17.34 29.07
N HIS A 117 4.99 18.65 28.95
CA HIS A 117 6.32 19.23 29.25
C HIS A 117 7.53 18.47 28.62
N ARG A 118 7.30 17.51 27.71
CA ARG A 118 8.30 16.66 27.06
C ARG A 118 7.98 16.49 25.59
N LEU A 119 9.00 16.23 24.80
CA LEU A 119 8.84 15.87 23.40
C LEU A 119 8.09 14.52 23.29
N PRO A 120 7.08 14.41 22.40
CA PRO A 120 6.34 13.18 22.23
C PRO A 120 7.26 12.08 21.69
N THR A 121 7.07 10.87 22.20
CA THR A 121 7.75 9.67 21.71
C THR A 121 7.25 9.27 20.32
N VAL A 122 8.04 8.53 19.55
CA VAL A 122 7.66 8.04 18.20
C VAL A 122 6.32 7.31 18.21
N ARG A 123 6.05 6.57 19.30
CA ARG A 123 4.79 5.86 19.51
C ARG A 123 3.60 6.81 19.64
N GLU A 124 3.75 7.87 20.42
CA GLU A 124 2.72 8.90 20.59
C GLU A 124 2.47 9.63 19.27
N ILE A 125 3.53 9.98 18.53
CA ILE A 125 3.40 10.57 17.18
C ILE A 125 2.61 9.63 16.26
N GLY A 126 2.90 8.33 16.28
CA GLY A 126 2.15 7.33 15.53
C GLY A 126 0.65 7.32 15.88
N PHE A 127 0.32 7.32 17.17
CA PHE A 127 -1.07 7.36 17.63
C PHE A 127 -1.81 8.62 17.15
N ILE A 128 -1.14 9.77 17.25
CA ILE A 128 -1.63 11.07 16.80
C ILE A 128 -1.93 11.03 15.30
N VAL A 129 -0.99 10.53 14.51
CA VAL A 129 -1.13 10.43 13.05
C VAL A 129 -2.25 9.46 12.67
N ALA A 130 -2.33 8.30 13.32
CA ALA A 130 -3.39 7.32 13.09
C ALA A 130 -4.78 7.90 13.39
N GLY A 131 -4.93 8.72 14.44
CA GLY A 131 -6.18 9.41 14.77
C GLY A 131 -6.65 10.40 13.69
N HIS A 132 -5.74 10.85 12.83
CA HIS A 132 -6.04 11.77 11.73
C HIS A 132 -6.21 11.09 10.38
N ALA A 133 -6.12 9.76 10.32
CA ALA A 133 -6.17 8.98 9.07
C ALA A 133 -7.48 9.15 8.28
N GLY A 134 -8.56 9.69 8.87
CA GLY A 134 -9.82 10.04 8.19
C GLY A 134 -10.06 11.53 7.94
N THR A 135 -9.08 12.38 8.23
CA THR A 135 -9.18 13.85 8.07
C THR A 135 -8.50 14.35 6.79
N LEU A 136 -8.83 15.57 6.35
CA LEU A 136 -8.14 16.25 5.25
C LEU A 136 -6.61 16.27 5.44
N LEU A 137 -6.14 16.33 6.70
CA LEU A 137 -4.72 16.30 7.03
C LEU A 137 -4.09 14.91 6.77
N GLY A 138 -4.82 13.84 7.05
CA GLY A 138 -4.43 12.47 6.71
C GLY A 138 -4.34 12.26 5.19
N MET A 139 -5.30 12.77 4.43
CA MET A 139 -5.28 12.75 2.96
C MET A 139 -3.99 13.37 2.39
N LEU A 140 -3.65 14.57 2.87
CA LEU A 140 -2.43 15.28 2.46
C LEU A 140 -1.16 14.55 2.90
N LEU A 141 -1.16 14.02 4.13
CA LEU A 141 -0.05 13.23 4.65
C LEU A 141 0.26 12.03 3.74
N PHE A 142 -0.74 11.22 3.39
CA PHE A 142 -0.54 10.06 2.52
C PHE A 142 -0.12 10.43 1.10
N ALA A 143 -0.66 11.53 0.55
CA ALA A 143 -0.19 12.04 -0.74
C ALA A 143 1.30 12.45 -0.68
N LEU A 144 1.73 13.11 0.40
CA LEU A 144 3.14 13.47 0.59
C LEU A 144 4.03 12.25 0.82
N ILE A 145 3.59 11.24 1.57
CA ILE A 145 4.32 9.97 1.71
C ILE A 145 4.50 9.33 0.33
N LEU A 146 3.44 9.29 -0.48
CA LEU A 146 3.48 8.73 -1.83
C LEU A 146 4.49 9.47 -2.73
N LEU A 147 4.46 10.81 -2.72
CA LEU A 147 5.39 11.64 -3.50
C LEU A 147 6.82 11.56 -2.98
N THR A 148 7.01 11.45 -1.66
CA THR A 148 8.34 11.26 -1.04
C THR A 148 8.92 9.92 -1.46
N ALA A 149 8.16 8.83 -1.30
CA ALA A 149 8.53 7.50 -1.74
C ALA A 149 8.84 7.48 -3.25
N ALA A 150 8.02 8.16 -4.05
CA ALA A 150 8.26 8.28 -5.50
C ALA A 150 9.54 9.05 -5.84
N SER A 151 9.86 10.10 -5.09
CA SER A 151 11.11 10.86 -5.22
C SER A 151 12.33 10.01 -4.89
N ILE A 152 12.29 9.29 -3.76
CA ILE A 152 13.36 8.39 -3.34
C ILE A 152 13.57 7.27 -4.36
N GLY A 153 12.49 6.58 -4.76
CA GLY A 153 12.56 5.52 -5.77
C GLY A 153 13.15 6.01 -7.09
N SER A 154 12.72 7.20 -7.55
CA SER A 154 13.26 7.82 -8.75
C SER A 154 14.77 8.13 -8.63
N LEU A 155 15.23 8.63 -7.48
CA LEU A 155 16.66 8.88 -7.23
C LEU A 155 17.49 7.60 -7.19
N ILE A 156 17.00 6.55 -6.53
CA ILE A 156 17.66 5.24 -6.50
C ILE A 156 17.73 4.65 -7.92
N SER A 157 16.70 4.86 -8.74
CA SER A 157 16.66 4.36 -10.11
C SER A 157 17.83 4.84 -10.97
N LEU A 158 18.43 5.99 -10.65
CA LEU A 158 19.62 6.55 -11.32
C LEU A 158 20.84 5.63 -11.21
N ARG A 159 20.88 4.74 -10.21
CA ARG A 159 21.96 3.76 -10.03
C ARG A 159 21.83 2.53 -10.93
N ILE A 160 20.62 2.22 -11.44
CA ILE A 160 20.36 1.04 -12.29
C ILE A 160 20.73 1.33 -13.74
N LYS A 161 22.01 1.25 -14.09
CA LYS A 161 22.52 1.69 -15.41
C LYS A 161 22.13 0.80 -16.59
N ASP A 162 21.74 -0.46 -16.35
CA ASP A 162 21.41 -1.44 -17.38
C ASP A 162 20.03 -2.05 -17.11
N LYS A 163 19.28 -2.34 -18.18
CA LYS A 163 17.99 -3.06 -18.13
C LYS A 163 18.10 -4.45 -17.51
N ASN A 164 19.23 -5.14 -17.68
CA ASN A 164 19.43 -6.46 -17.11
C ASN A 164 19.59 -6.42 -15.58
N LEU A 165 20.06 -5.29 -15.03
CA LEU A 165 20.14 -5.09 -13.59
C LEU A 165 18.78 -4.87 -12.93
N LEU A 166 17.74 -4.52 -13.70
CA LEU A 166 16.39 -4.36 -13.16
C LEU A 166 15.88 -5.67 -12.55
N LEU A 167 16.20 -6.81 -13.18
CA LEU A 167 15.73 -8.12 -12.75
C LEU A 167 16.26 -8.53 -11.36
N PRO A 168 17.58 -8.56 -11.09
CA PRO A 168 18.07 -8.86 -9.74
C PRO A 168 17.61 -7.82 -8.71
N VAL A 169 17.42 -6.55 -9.11
CA VAL A 169 16.90 -5.51 -8.20
C VAL A 169 15.47 -5.81 -7.76
N VAL A 170 14.55 -6.13 -8.68
CA VAL A 170 13.16 -6.43 -8.30
C VAL A 170 13.04 -7.74 -7.53
N MET A 171 13.87 -8.74 -7.84
CA MET A 171 13.93 -9.99 -7.08
C MET A 171 14.47 -9.75 -5.67
N PHE A 172 15.53 -8.96 -5.52
CA PHE A 172 16.05 -8.61 -4.21
C PHE A 172 15.03 -7.80 -3.39
N ALA A 173 14.33 -6.85 -4.01
CA ALA A 173 13.25 -6.12 -3.37
C ALA A 173 12.16 -7.06 -2.83
N ALA A 174 11.73 -8.03 -3.64
CA ALA A 174 10.76 -9.04 -3.23
C ALA A 174 11.26 -9.88 -2.04
N THR A 175 12.55 -10.25 -1.99
CA THR A 175 13.14 -10.94 -0.83
C THR A 175 13.11 -10.06 0.43
N VAL A 176 13.50 -8.78 0.31
CA VAL A 176 13.51 -7.84 1.44
C VAL A 176 12.10 -7.59 1.97
N ASP A 177 11.11 -7.44 1.09
CA ASP A 177 9.71 -7.29 1.47
C ASP A 177 9.20 -8.51 2.22
N LEU A 178 9.44 -9.70 1.67
CA LEU A 178 9.08 -10.95 2.33
C LEU A 178 9.74 -11.03 3.71
N TRP A 179 11.04 -10.75 3.82
CA TRP A 179 11.74 -10.78 5.09
C TRP A 179 11.21 -9.74 6.09
N THR A 180 11.00 -8.49 5.67
CA THR A 180 10.56 -7.41 6.58
C THR A 180 9.14 -7.66 7.11
N VAL A 181 8.23 -8.12 6.26
CA VAL A 181 6.83 -8.42 6.61
C VAL A 181 6.72 -9.64 7.50
N THR A 182 7.60 -10.63 7.34
CA THR A 182 7.43 -11.93 8.01
C THR A 182 8.24 -12.04 9.32
N VAL A 183 9.54 -11.71 9.29
CA VAL A 183 10.46 -11.86 10.45
C VAL A 183 11.06 -10.53 10.89
N GLY A 184 11.11 -9.56 9.98
CA GLY A 184 11.88 -8.35 10.16
C GLY A 184 11.16 -7.24 10.96
N PRO A 185 11.62 -5.99 10.79
CA PRO A 185 11.17 -4.85 11.58
C PRO A 185 9.68 -4.58 11.49
N VAL A 186 9.04 -4.86 10.33
CA VAL A 186 7.59 -4.63 10.16
C VAL A 186 6.79 -5.65 10.98
N SER A 187 7.16 -6.93 10.92
CA SER A 187 6.55 -7.97 11.77
C SER A 187 6.70 -7.64 13.26
N SER A 188 7.89 -7.25 13.69
CA SER A 188 8.15 -6.83 15.08
C SER A 188 7.34 -5.58 15.46
N ALA A 189 7.26 -4.59 14.58
CA ALA A 189 6.44 -3.40 14.81
C ALA A 189 4.94 -3.73 14.85
N MET A 190 4.45 -4.68 14.05
CA MET A 190 3.06 -5.13 14.11
C MET A 190 2.74 -5.82 15.45
N GLN A 191 3.70 -6.51 16.04
CA GLN A 191 3.54 -7.18 17.35
C GLN A 191 3.64 -6.20 18.52
N HIS A 192 4.60 -5.26 18.48
CA HIS A 192 4.94 -4.41 19.63
C HIS A 192 4.35 -2.99 19.56
N ALA A 193 4.07 -2.49 18.36
CA ALA A 193 3.59 -1.12 18.11
C ALA A 193 2.62 -1.05 16.90
N PRO A 194 1.53 -1.84 16.88
CA PRO A 194 0.60 -1.91 15.74
C PRO A 194 0.00 -0.55 15.37
N GLU A 195 -0.13 0.37 16.32
CA GLU A 195 -0.56 1.75 16.11
C GLU A 195 0.38 2.54 15.19
N VAL A 196 1.70 2.35 15.30
CA VAL A 196 2.67 3.03 14.45
C VAL A 196 2.57 2.49 13.02
N VAL A 197 2.43 1.16 12.88
CA VAL A 197 2.25 0.52 11.57
C VAL A 197 0.98 1.03 10.89
N LYS A 198 -0.14 1.14 11.63
CA LYS A 198 -1.39 1.72 11.12
C LYS A 198 -1.25 3.19 10.71
N ALA A 199 -0.43 3.96 11.43
CA ALA A 199 -0.21 5.38 11.16
C ALA A 199 0.58 5.64 9.87
N VAL A 200 1.57 4.79 9.58
CA VAL A 200 2.45 4.93 8.41
C VAL A 200 1.94 4.18 7.18
N SER A 201 0.95 3.30 7.37
CA SER A 201 0.32 2.57 6.28
C SER A 201 -0.79 3.38 5.64
N ALA A 202 -0.85 3.41 4.31
CA ALA A 202 -1.93 4.08 3.59
C ALA A 202 -3.25 3.28 3.76
N PRO A 203 -4.28 3.82 4.43
CA PRO A 203 -5.54 3.13 4.59
C PRO A 203 -6.30 3.15 3.26
N ILE A 204 -6.75 1.99 2.82
CA ILE A 204 -7.76 1.90 1.75
C ILE A 204 -9.13 2.08 2.43
N PRO A 205 -9.92 3.12 2.08
CA PRO A 205 -11.19 3.36 2.72
C PRO A 205 -12.18 2.25 2.42
N GLN A 206 -12.81 1.73 3.46
CA GLN A 206 -14.03 0.95 3.32
C GLN A 206 -15.20 1.90 3.00
N ALA A 207 -15.90 1.65 1.89
CA ALA A 207 -16.99 2.50 1.47
C ALA A 207 -18.14 2.54 2.50
N GLY A 208 -18.54 3.75 2.85
CA GLY A 208 -19.67 4.03 3.75
C GLY A 208 -19.51 3.61 5.21
N ALA A 209 -18.31 3.21 5.66
CA ALA A 209 -18.03 2.98 7.08
C ALA A 209 -18.13 4.27 7.95
N GLY A 210 -18.35 5.44 7.34
CA GLY A 210 -18.40 6.74 8.03
C GLY A 210 -17.04 7.23 8.55
N ALA A 211 -16.05 6.34 8.61
CA ALA A 211 -14.66 6.56 8.96
C ALA A 211 -13.73 5.71 8.09
N PHE A 212 -12.45 6.07 8.04
CA PHE A 212 -11.43 5.26 7.37
C PHE A 212 -11.10 4.02 8.20
N VAL A 213 -11.71 2.89 7.86
CA VAL A 213 -11.33 1.57 8.39
C VAL A 213 -10.50 0.86 7.31
N PRO A 214 -9.17 0.73 7.49
CA PRO A 214 -8.34 0.03 6.51
C PRO A 214 -8.66 -1.47 6.52
N THR A 215 -9.28 -1.98 5.46
CA THR A 215 -9.45 -3.43 5.24
C THR A 215 -8.14 -4.07 4.79
N VAL A 216 -7.32 -3.33 4.03
CA VAL A 216 -5.95 -3.70 3.67
C VAL A 216 -5.07 -2.45 3.70
N THR A 217 -3.83 -2.64 4.14
CA THR A 217 -2.82 -1.58 4.25
C THR A 217 -1.73 -1.78 3.21
N MET A 218 -1.41 -0.72 2.46
CA MET A 218 -0.21 -0.67 1.62
C MET A 218 0.95 -0.09 2.44
N GLY A 219 2.09 -0.78 2.46
CA GLY A 219 3.26 -0.33 3.20
C GLY A 219 3.91 0.87 2.50
N PRO A 220 4.64 1.74 3.23
CA PRO A 220 5.38 2.85 2.62
C PRO A 220 6.50 2.38 1.67
N GLY A 221 6.94 1.12 1.78
CA GLY A 221 7.89 0.50 0.88
C GLY A 221 7.32 0.27 -0.53
N ASP A 222 6.04 -0.07 -0.64
CA ASP A 222 5.45 -0.45 -1.93
C ASP A 222 5.51 0.68 -2.96
N PRO A 223 5.08 1.92 -2.65
CA PRO A 223 5.22 3.02 -3.60
C PRO A 223 6.67 3.37 -3.92
N LEU A 224 7.61 3.17 -2.99
CA LEU A 224 9.03 3.42 -3.22
C LEU A 224 9.56 2.47 -4.30
N PHE A 225 9.29 1.18 -4.18
CA PHE A 225 9.75 0.18 -5.15
C PHE A 225 9.00 0.26 -6.47
N ILE A 226 7.70 0.54 -6.45
CA ILE A 226 6.92 0.80 -7.68
C ILE A 226 7.50 2.02 -8.42
N ALA A 227 7.84 3.09 -7.71
CA ALA A 227 8.46 4.27 -8.30
C ALA A 227 9.85 3.98 -8.85
N LEU A 228 10.68 3.26 -8.09
CA LEU A 228 12.00 2.80 -8.54
C LEU A 228 11.89 2.05 -9.86
N VAL A 229 10.95 1.10 -9.96
CA VAL A 229 10.69 0.31 -11.16
C VAL A 229 10.23 1.20 -12.31
N PHE A 230 9.20 2.04 -12.11
CA PHE A 230 8.70 2.89 -13.19
C PHE A 230 9.75 3.89 -13.70
N ALA A 231 10.52 4.48 -12.79
CA ALA A 231 11.60 5.40 -13.14
C ALA A 231 12.72 4.66 -13.91
N ALA A 232 13.10 3.46 -13.46
CA ALA A 232 14.08 2.64 -14.15
C ALA A 232 13.60 2.23 -15.55
N VAL A 233 12.35 1.75 -15.67
CA VAL A 233 11.71 1.38 -16.94
C VAL A 233 11.70 2.56 -17.92
N HIS A 234 11.30 3.75 -17.47
CA HIS A 234 11.33 4.96 -18.29
C HIS A 234 12.74 5.36 -18.72
N ARG A 235 13.71 5.27 -17.81
CA ARG A 235 15.10 5.69 -18.06
C ARG A 235 15.85 4.72 -18.96
N LEU A 236 15.58 3.43 -18.83
CA LEU A 236 16.23 2.35 -19.57
C LEU A 236 15.57 2.08 -20.94
N GLY A 237 14.58 2.90 -21.32
CA GLY A 237 13.90 2.79 -22.61
C GLY A 237 13.02 1.55 -22.75
N LEU A 238 12.60 0.95 -21.64
CA LEU A 238 11.65 -0.16 -21.64
C LEU A 238 10.22 0.37 -21.92
N ASP A 239 9.30 -0.53 -22.29
CA ASP A 239 7.91 -0.14 -22.57
C ASP A 239 7.16 0.18 -21.27
N ALA A 240 7.18 1.46 -20.90
CA ALA A 240 6.57 1.96 -19.69
C ALA A 240 5.05 1.76 -19.64
N ARG A 241 4.37 1.82 -20.79
CA ARG A 241 2.91 1.63 -20.83
C ARG A 241 2.55 0.18 -20.59
N ARG A 242 3.33 -0.75 -21.18
CA ARG A 242 3.17 -2.18 -20.92
C ARG A 242 3.42 -2.49 -19.44
N ASN A 243 4.53 -2.00 -18.88
CA ASN A 243 4.84 -2.18 -17.46
C ASN A 243 3.72 -1.64 -16.56
N TYR A 244 3.21 -0.44 -16.83
CA TYR A 244 2.10 0.13 -16.08
C TYR A 244 0.87 -0.77 -16.09
N LYS A 245 0.45 -1.25 -17.26
CA LYS A 245 -0.70 -2.16 -17.38
C LYS A 245 -0.51 -3.46 -16.60
N PHE A 246 0.65 -4.11 -16.74
CA PHE A 246 0.95 -5.36 -16.04
C PHE A 246 0.96 -5.15 -14.52
N ILE A 247 1.65 -4.12 -14.03
CA ILE A 247 1.73 -3.82 -12.60
C ILE A 247 0.35 -3.53 -12.05
N VAL A 248 -0.43 -2.65 -12.69
CA VAL A 248 -1.80 -2.32 -12.25
C VAL A 248 -2.68 -3.57 -12.21
N VAL A 249 -2.69 -4.37 -13.28
CA VAL A 249 -3.56 -5.56 -13.36
C VAL A 249 -3.18 -6.60 -12.32
N LEU A 250 -1.89 -7.00 -12.26
CA LEU A 250 -1.47 -8.05 -11.33
C LEU A 250 -1.60 -7.60 -9.87
N MET A 251 -1.24 -6.35 -9.56
CA MET A 251 -1.31 -5.86 -8.18
C MET A 251 -2.75 -5.65 -7.71
N THR A 252 -3.62 -5.19 -8.60
CA THR A 252 -5.06 -5.10 -8.30
C THR A 252 -5.65 -6.48 -8.09
N ALA A 253 -5.36 -7.45 -8.97
CA ALA A 253 -5.84 -8.82 -8.82
C ALA A 253 -5.35 -9.46 -7.52
N ALA A 254 -4.06 -9.32 -7.19
CA ALA A 254 -3.48 -9.75 -5.93
C ALA A 254 -4.20 -9.16 -4.71
N MET A 255 -4.43 -7.84 -4.72
CA MET A 255 -5.13 -7.15 -3.64
C MET A 255 -6.58 -7.64 -3.48
N LEU A 256 -7.29 -7.84 -4.60
CA LEU A 256 -8.64 -8.41 -4.57
C LEU A 256 -8.63 -9.85 -4.05
N CYS A 257 -7.64 -10.66 -4.40
CA CYS A 257 -7.51 -12.03 -3.86
C CYS A 257 -7.35 -12.03 -2.34
N VAL A 258 -6.54 -11.13 -1.79
CA VAL A 258 -6.37 -10.97 -0.33
C VAL A 258 -7.66 -10.45 0.31
N MET A 259 -8.24 -9.38 -0.25
CA MET A 259 -9.44 -8.74 0.28
C MET A 259 -10.66 -9.68 0.31
N LEU A 260 -10.77 -10.59 -0.66
CA LEU A 260 -11.84 -11.59 -0.75
C LEU A 260 -11.54 -12.87 0.04
N GLY A 261 -10.41 -12.95 0.73
CA GLY A 261 -10.05 -14.08 1.59
C GLY A 261 -9.59 -15.34 0.84
N PHE A 262 -9.30 -15.26 -0.47
CA PHE A 262 -8.73 -16.38 -1.21
C PHE A 262 -7.32 -16.73 -0.73
N VAL A 263 -6.58 -15.72 -0.27
CA VAL A 263 -5.26 -15.86 0.33
C VAL A 263 -5.17 -14.97 1.59
N PRO A 264 -4.52 -15.42 2.67
CA PRO A 264 -4.48 -14.67 3.92
C PRO A 264 -3.61 -13.40 3.83
N PHE A 265 -2.51 -13.47 3.09
CA PHE A 265 -1.63 -12.34 2.80
C PHE A 265 -0.84 -12.63 1.52
N LEU A 266 -0.40 -11.57 0.84
CA LEU A 266 0.45 -11.68 -0.34
C LEU A 266 1.49 -10.55 -0.34
N PRO A 267 2.81 -10.85 -0.34
CA PRO A 267 3.85 -9.82 -0.39
C PRO A 267 3.75 -9.03 -1.69
N ALA A 268 3.56 -7.71 -1.58
CA ALA A 268 3.27 -6.87 -2.73
C ALA A 268 4.46 -6.81 -3.70
N LEU A 269 5.69 -6.80 -3.19
CA LEU A 269 6.87 -6.71 -4.05
C LEU A 269 7.16 -7.99 -4.83
N VAL A 270 6.71 -9.16 -4.33
CA VAL A 270 6.76 -10.41 -5.10
C VAL A 270 5.90 -10.29 -6.35
N VAL A 271 4.67 -9.78 -6.20
CA VAL A 271 3.75 -9.57 -7.32
C VAL A 271 4.29 -8.49 -8.27
N LEU A 272 4.88 -7.43 -7.73
CA LEU A 272 5.55 -6.39 -8.52
C LEU A 272 6.68 -6.99 -9.38
N ALA A 273 7.55 -7.82 -8.78
CA ALA A 273 8.65 -8.47 -9.49
C ALA A 273 8.13 -9.36 -10.63
N VAL A 274 7.10 -10.18 -10.37
CA VAL A 274 6.44 -10.99 -11.41
C VAL A 274 5.87 -10.11 -12.53
N ALA A 275 5.17 -9.03 -12.19
CA ALA A 275 4.59 -8.12 -13.17
C ALA A 275 5.64 -7.48 -14.08
N VAL A 276 6.76 -7.00 -13.51
CA VAL A 276 7.86 -6.39 -14.26
C VAL A 276 8.56 -7.40 -15.14
N VAL A 277 8.85 -8.59 -14.62
CA VAL A 277 9.50 -9.65 -15.39
C VAL A 277 8.62 -10.09 -16.55
N ALA A 278 7.32 -10.31 -16.31
CA ALA A 278 6.35 -10.67 -17.36
C ALA A 278 6.18 -9.56 -18.42
N ALA A 279 6.16 -8.29 -17.99
CA ALA A 279 6.06 -7.16 -18.91
C ALA A 279 7.27 -7.02 -19.83
N ASN A 280 8.47 -7.45 -19.39
CA ASN A 280 9.72 -7.23 -20.12
C ASN A 280 10.46 -8.51 -20.51
N TRP A 281 9.83 -9.69 -20.43
CA TRP A 281 10.47 -11.00 -20.63
C TRP A 281 11.36 -11.07 -21.90
N GLY A 282 10.89 -10.52 -23.01
CA GLY A 282 11.64 -10.51 -24.28
C GLY A 282 12.69 -9.40 -24.43
N GLN A 283 12.81 -8.48 -23.48
CA GLN A 283 13.74 -7.34 -23.56
C GLN A 283 15.04 -7.55 -22.77
N PHE A 284 15.03 -8.47 -21.80
CA PHE A 284 16.20 -8.86 -21.03
C PHE A 284 17.15 -9.71 -21.90
N LYS A 285 18.37 -9.22 -22.09
CA LYS A 285 19.41 -9.92 -22.85
C LYS A 285 20.54 -10.28 -21.89
N LEU A 286 20.25 -11.21 -20.98
CA LEU A 286 21.17 -11.59 -19.91
C LEU A 286 22.40 -12.30 -20.50
N SER A 287 23.59 -11.82 -20.13
CA SER A 287 24.85 -12.54 -20.30
C SER A 287 24.84 -13.86 -19.50
N LYS A 288 25.77 -14.77 -19.79
CA LYS A 288 25.86 -16.05 -19.07
C LYS A 288 26.03 -15.83 -17.56
N GLN A 289 26.85 -14.86 -17.15
CA GLN A 289 27.05 -14.52 -15.74
C GLN A 289 25.78 -13.94 -15.10
N GLU A 290 25.10 -13.03 -15.78
CA GLU A 290 23.84 -12.45 -15.27
C GLU A 290 22.73 -13.50 -15.14
N LYS A 291 22.68 -14.49 -16.05
CA LYS A 291 21.75 -15.62 -15.94
C LYS A 291 22.02 -16.43 -14.68
N VAL A 292 23.29 -16.73 -14.38
CA VAL A 292 23.67 -17.47 -13.17
C VAL A 292 23.31 -16.66 -11.92
N SER A 293 23.67 -15.38 -11.85
CA SER A 293 23.31 -14.53 -10.70
C SER A 293 21.80 -14.40 -10.52
N THR A 294 21.06 -14.23 -11.62
CA THR A 294 19.59 -14.21 -11.63
C THR A 294 19.00 -15.52 -11.12
N ALA A 295 19.53 -16.66 -11.60
CA ALA A 295 19.08 -17.98 -11.19
C ALA A 295 19.36 -18.24 -9.71
N ILE A 296 20.53 -17.82 -9.19
CA ILE A 296 20.87 -17.95 -7.77
C ILE A 296 19.92 -17.11 -6.92
N VAL A 297 19.72 -15.83 -7.25
CA VAL A 297 18.79 -14.95 -6.50
C VAL A 297 17.36 -15.50 -6.58
N GLY A 298 16.93 -15.96 -7.75
CA GLY A 298 15.64 -16.61 -7.94
C GLY A 298 15.50 -17.88 -7.13
N LEU A 299 16.52 -18.73 -7.10
CA LEU A 299 16.53 -19.96 -6.31
C LEU A 299 16.47 -19.65 -4.81
N VAL A 300 17.25 -18.69 -4.32
CA VAL A 300 17.20 -18.23 -2.92
C VAL A 300 15.79 -17.72 -2.58
N LEU A 301 15.16 -16.94 -3.46
CA LEU A 301 13.81 -16.43 -3.26
C LEU A 301 12.77 -17.56 -3.23
N VAL A 302 12.82 -18.49 -4.19
CA VAL A 302 11.89 -19.62 -4.28
C VAL A 302 12.09 -20.62 -3.14
N THR A 303 13.31 -20.86 -2.68
CA THR A 303 13.60 -21.79 -1.57
C THR A 303 13.29 -21.17 -0.21
N SER A 304 13.58 -19.88 -0.02
CA SER A 304 13.26 -19.18 1.22
C SER A 304 11.76 -19.02 1.42
N LEU A 305 10.95 -18.85 0.37
CA LEU A 305 9.50 -18.68 0.47
C LEU A 305 8.79 -19.80 1.27
N PRO A 306 8.90 -21.11 0.91
CA PRO A 306 8.30 -22.19 1.67
C PRO A 306 8.88 -22.37 3.07
N LEU A 307 10.18 -22.14 3.25
CA LEU A 307 10.86 -22.23 4.55
C LEU A 307 10.33 -21.16 5.51
N VAL A 308 10.26 -19.92 5.04
CA VAL A 308 9.67 -18.78 5.75
C VAL A 308 8.19 -19.05 6.03
N TRP A 309 7.45 -19.54 5.04
CA TRP A 309 6.03 -19.89 5.20
C TRP A 309 5.79 -20.97 6.26
N HIS A 310 6.61 -22.03 6.27
CA HIS A 310 6.49 -23.11 7.25
C HIS A 310 6.97 -22.70 8.63
N ALA A 311 8.08 -21.97 8.74
CA ALA A 311 8.62 -21.50 10.01
C ALA A 311 7.70 -20.46 10.68
N LEU A 312 6.91 -19.74 9.88
CA LEU A 312 6.08 -18.62 10.34
C LEU A 312 4.59 -18.91 10.21
N LYS A 313 4.20 -20.19 10.09
CA LYS A 313 2.83 -20.59 10.43
C LYS A 313 2.53 -19.94 11.79
N PRO A 314 1.54 -19.02 11.87
CA PRO A 314 1.28 -18.29 13.09
C PRO A 314 1.12 -19.31 14.20
N GLN A 315 2.05 -19.33 15.16
CA GLN A 315 1.78 -20.06 16.38
C GLN A 315 0.54 -19.40 16.94
N GLU A 316 -0.56 -20.16 17.01
CA GLU A 316 -1.80 -19.69 17.61
C GLU A 316 -1.43 -19.14 18.98
N MET A 317 -1.41 -17.81 19.11
CA MET A 317 -1.08 -17.21 20.38
C MET A 317 -2.08 -17.78 21.38
N PRO A 318 -1.62 -18.37 22.51
CA PRO A 318 -2.50 -18.93 23.51
C PRO A 318 -3.56 -17.89 23.81
N ARG A 319 -4.83 -18.19 23.45
CA ARG A 319 -5.93 -17.26 23.70
C ARG A 319 -5.83 -16.88 25.17
N LYS A 320 -5.57 -15.60 25.44
CA LYS A 320 -5.49 -15.09 26.80
C LYS A 320 -6.77 -15.56 27.49
N PRO A 321 -6.68 -16.38 28.56
CA PRO A 321 -7.85 -17.02 29.13
C PRO A 321 -8.87 -15.94 29.39
N SER A 322 -10.06 -16.12 28.80
CA SER A 322 -11.19 -15.23 28.96
C SER A 322 -11.29 -14.95 30.45
N ARG A 323 -11.19 -13.68 30.86
CA ARG A 323 -11.41 -13.34 32.27
C ARG A 323 -12.72 -14.01 32.68
N PRO A 324 -12.75 -14.76 33.80
CA PRO A 324 -13.99 -15.36 34.25
C PRO A 324 -15.04 -14.25 34.32
N PRO A 325 -16.29 -14.54 33.92
CA PRO A 325 -17.35 -13.54 33.91
C PRO A 325 -17.36 -12.86 35.27
N VAL A 326 -17.28 -11.53 35.26
CA VAL A 326 -17.38 -10.72 36.48
C VAL A 326 -18.67 -11.15 37.14
N SER A 327 -18.56 -11.83 38.28
CA SER A 327 -19.71 -12.28 39.05
C SER A 327 -20.63 -11.09 39.27
N ALA A 328 -21.88 -11.23 38.82
CA ALA A 328 -22.87 -10.17 38.89
C ALA A 328 -22.89 -9.57 40.31
N PRO A 329 -23.05 -8.23 40.43
CA PRO A 329 -23.10 -7.59 41.74
C PRO A 329 -24.19 -8.26 42.57
N ARG A 330 -23.79 -8.85 43.71
CA ARG A 330 -24.75 -9.36 44.70
C ARG A 330 -25.63 -8.18 45.10
N SER A 331 -26.93 -8.28 44.83
CA SER A 331 -27.93 -7.42 45.45
C SER A 331 -27.76 -7.52 46.97
N GLN A 332 -27.31 -6.44 47.60
CA GLN A 332 -27.32 -6.33 49.05
C GLN A 332 -28.78 -6.19 49.49
N PRO A 333 -29.18 -6.87 50.58
CA PRO A 333 -30.55 -6.84 51.11
C PRO A 333 -30.92 -5.49 51.71
#